data_AF-A0AAJ6JDC6-F1
#
_entry.id   AF-A0AAJ6JDC6-F1
#
_cell.length_a   1.000
_cell.length_b   1.000
_cell.length_c   1.000
_cell.angle_alpha   90.00
_cell.angle_beta   90.00
_cell.angle_gamma   90.00
#
_symmetry.space_group_name_H-M   'P 1'
#
loop_
_entity.id
_entity.type
_entity.pdbx_description
1 polymer ?
#
loop_
_entity_poly.entity_id
_entity_poly.type
_entity_poly.pdbx_seq_one_letter_code
_entity_poly.pdbx_strand_id
1 'polypeptide(L)'
;MESSVSRRGMLQLTLVAAASVAEAVTWPARAQPELSEAQKISHADAKYQTTPNDQQRCEICLQFEPPNHCKVVQSPITPHGWCQYFAARENAH
;
A
#
# COMPACT_ATOMS: atom_id res chain seq x y z
N MET A 1 -35.01 30.23 -17.78
CA MET A 1 -34.29 30.45 -16.50
C MET A 1 -33.89 29.10 -15.94
N GLU A 2 -32.61 28.94 -15.66
CA GLU A 2 -32.02 27.76 -15.04
C GLU A 2 -32.53 27.55 -13.61
N SER A 3 -32.58 26.30 -13.17
CA SER A 3 -32.40 25.93 -11.76
C SER A 3 -31.95 24.47 -11.66
N SER A 4 -30.64 24.31 -11.80
CA SER A 4 -29.76 23.43 -11.01
C SER A 4 -30.26 22.03 -10.68
N VAL A 5 -29.78 21.06 -11.46
CA VAL A 5 -29.83 19.63 -11.11
C VAL A 5 -29.09 19.42 -9.79
N SER A 6 -29.84 19.11 -8.73
CA SER A 6 -29.29 18.86 -7.40
C SER A 6 -28.66 17.47 -7.35
N ARG A 7 -27.36 17.43 -7.68
CA ARG A 7 -26.45 16.30 -7.53
C ARG A 7 -26.29 15.98 -6.03
N ARG A 8 -27.25 15.28 -5.42
CA ARG A 8 -27.20 14.66 -4.07
C ARG A 8 -28.56 14.14 -3.59
N GLY A 9 -29.62 14.30 -4.37
CA GLY A 9 -31.00 14.07 -3.93
C GLY A 9 -31.65 12.76 -4.37
N MET A 10 -30.96 11.62 -4.36
CA MET A 10 -31.63 10.31 -4.37
C MET A 10 -30.90 9.34 -3.44
N LEU A 11 -30.82 9.76 -2.16
CA LEU A 11 -30.63 8.85 -1.04
C LEU A 11 -31.80 7.86 -1.10
N GLN A 12 -31.49 6.61 -1.44
CA GLN A 12 -32.45 5.53 -1.55
C GLN A 12 -33.14 5.33 -0.20
N LEU A 13 -34.39 5.78 -0.10
CA LEU A 13 -35.31 5.46 0.98
C LEU A 13 -35.69 3.97 0.86
N THR A 14 -34.88 3.10 1.45
CA THR A 14 -35.25 1.69 1.66
C THR A 14 -35.73 1.53 3.10
N LEU A 15 -37.04 1.61 3.30
CA LEU A 15 -37.70 1.12 4.51
C LEU A 15 -37.89 -0.39 4.37
N VAL A 16 -37.17 -1.20 5.16
CA VAL A 16 -37.61 -2.56 5.51
C VAL A 16 -37.31 -2.81 7.00
N ALA A 17 -38.34 -3.33 7.66
CA ALA A 17 -38.47 -3.52 9.10
C ALA A 17 -37.47 -4.51 9.72
N ALA A 18 -37.21 -4.31 11.02
CA ALA A 18 -36.31 -5.12 11.84
C ALA A 18 -36.76 -6.58 11.97
N ALA A 19 -35.88 -7.51 11.56
CA ALA A 19 -35.78 -8.84 12.12
C ALA A 19 -34.28 -9.18 12.25
N SER A 20 -33.84 -9.38 13.47
CA SER A 20 -32.44 -9.56 13.88
C SER A 20 -31.86 -10.88 13.37
N VAL A 21 -30.93 -10.80 12.43
CA VAL A 21 -29.85 -11.77 12.25
C VAL A 21 -28.53 -11.02 12.36
N ALA A 22 -27.73 -11.36 13.36
CA ALA A 22 -26.39 -10.81 13.53
C ALA A 22 -25.48 -11.40 12.46
N GLU A 23 -25.57 -10.88 11.24
CA GLU A 23 -24.62 -11.18 10.18
C GLU A 23 -23.36 -10.39 10.49
N ALA A 24 -22.40 -11.05 11.14
CA ALA A 24 -21.03 -10.59 11.18
C ALA A 24 -20.55 -10.47 9.73
N VAL A 25 -20.63 -9.27 9.15
CA VAL A 25 -20.03 -8.94 7.86
C VAL A 25 -18.53 -9.05 8.07
N THR A 26 -18.00 -10.26 7.86
CA THR A 26 -16.58 -10.50 7.77
C THR A 26 -16.12 -9.88 6.47
N TRP A 27 -15.71 -8.61 6.52
CA TRP A 27 -14.99 -8.01 5.41
C TRP A 27 -13.78 -8.89 5.13
N PRO A 28 -13.66 -9.51 3.94
CA PRO A 28 -12.43 -10.18 3.60
C PRO A 28 -11.35 -9.11 3.62
N ALA A 29 -10.33 -9.29 4.45
CA ALA A 29 -9.10 -8.51 4.36
C ALA A 29 -8.65 -8.62 2.90
N ARG A 30 -8.71 -7.51 2.18
CA ARG A 30 -8.27 -7.46 0.77
C ARG A 30 -6.78 -7.74 0.78
N ALA A 31 -6.40 -8.99 0.55
CA ALA A 31 -5.03 -9.33 0.22
C ALA A 31 -4.67 -8.52 -1.03
N GLN A 32 -3.70 -7.62 -0.90
CA GLN A 32 -3.11 -6.98 -2.05
C GLN A 32 -2.37 -8.08 -2.82
N PRO A 33 -2.46 -8.13 -4.15
CA PRO A 33 -1.68 -9.09 -4.93
C PRO A 33 -0.19 -8.80 -4.72
N GLU A 34 0.50 -9.73 -4.07
CA GLU A 34 1.96 -9.70 -3.91
C GLU A 34 2.61 -10.00 -5.28
N LEU A 35 3.52 -9.13 -5.73
CA LEU A 35 4.29 -9.37 -6.95
C LEU A 35 5.23 -10.56 -6.75
N SER A 36 5.25 -11.50 -7.69
CA SER A 36 6.29 -12.53 -7.71
C SER A 36 7.66 -11.88 -7.93
N GLU A 37 8.70 -12.55 -7.46
CA GLU A 37 10.07 -12.04 -7.51
C GLU A 37 10.53 -11.72 -8.96
N ALA A 38 10.09 -12.52 -9.93
CA ALA A 38 10.37 -12.31 -11.35
C ALA A 38 9.71 -11.04 -11.94
N GLN A 39 8.69 -10.48 -11.27
CA GLN A 39 7.99 -9.27 -11.69
C GLN A 39 8.53 -8.00 -11.01
N LYS A 40 9.35 -8.15 -9.96
CA LYS A 40 9.95 -7.03 -9.24
C LYS A 40 11.11 -6.43 -10.03
N ILE A 41 11.41 -5.17 -9.75
CA ILE A 41 12.48 -4.42 -10.42
C ILE A 41 13.83 -4.97 -9.97
N SER A 42 14.73 -5.22 -10.93
CA SER A 42 16.08 -5.70 -10.64
C SER A 42 16.87 -4.72 -9.77
N HIS A 43 17.90 -5.20 -9.07
CA HIS A 43 18.80 -4.32 -8.30
C HIS A 43 19.46 -3.25 -9.19
N ALA A 44 19.84 -3.61 -10.41
CA ALA A 44 20.48 -2.70 -11.35
C ALA A 44 19.52 -1.57 -11.77
N ASP A 45 18.28 -1.91 -12.17
CA ASP A 45 17.29 -0.93 -12.63
C ASP A 45 16.78 -0.06 -11.47
N ALA A 46 16.77 -0.58 -10.25
CA ALA A 46 16.42 0.16 -9.05
C ALA A 46 17.57 1.03 -8.50
N LYS A 47 18.77 0.96 -9.09
CA LYS A 47 19.99 1.55 -8.53
C LYS A 47 20.15 1.17 -7.05
N TYR A 48 19.90 -0.09 -6.75
CA TYR A 48 19.99 -0.60 -5.40
C TYR A 48 21.45 -0.60 -4.95
N GLN A 49 21.66 -0.17 -3.71
CA GLN A 49 22.93 -0.19 -3.01
C GLN A 49 22.71 -0.78 -1.61
N THR A 50 23.73 -1.45 -1.08
CA THR A 50 23.66 -2.11 0.24
C THR A 50 23.89 -1.16 1.40
N THR A 51 24.31 0.08 1.12
CA THR A 51 24.55 1.15 2.09
C THR A 51 23.48 2.24 2.02
N PRO A 52 23.23 2.99 3.09
CA PRO A 52 22.26 4.08 3.09
C PRO A 52 22.61 5.18 2.09
N ASN A 53 21.61 5.96 1.70
CA ASN A 53 21.80 7.22 0.99
C ASN A 53 21.41 8.37 1.95
N ASP A 54 22.43 9.00 2.55
CA ASP A 54 22.26 9.89 3.71
C ASP A 54 21.48 9.20 4.84
N GLN A 55 20.32 9.76 5.21
CA GLN A 55 19.42 9.20 6.23
C GLN A 55 18.50 8.12 5.66
N GLN A 56 18.39 8.00 4.33
CA GLN A 56 17.46 7.10 3.65
C GLN A 56 18.00 5.67 3.60
N ARG A 57 17.19 4.74 4.11
CA ARG A 57 17.52 3.31 4.18
C ARG A 57 16.27 2.45 4.20
N CYS A 58 16.40 1.19 3.77
CA CYS A 58 15.27 0.28 3.62
C CYS A 58 14.45 0.15 4.92
N GLU A 59 15.06 0.08 6.11
CA GLU A 59 14.32 -0.08 7.37
C GLU A 59 13.27 1.02 7.64
N ILE A 60 13.49 2.23 7.13
CA ILE A 60 12.54 3.35 7.25
C ILE A 60 11.72 3.58 5.97
N CYS A 61 11.83 2.68 4.98
CA CYS A 61 11.09 2.73 3.73
C CYS A 61 9.73 2.03 3.86
N LEU A 62 8.69 2.60 3.26
CA LEU A 62 7.33 2.04 3.16
C LEU A 62 7.29 0.70 2.40
N GLN A 63 8.23 0.49 1.48
CA GLN A 63 8.29 -0.70 0.63
C GLN A 63 9.03 -1.88 1.27
N PHE A 64 9.72 -1.63 2.39
CA PHE A 64 10.50 -2.66 3.07
C PHE A 64 9.60 -3.60 3.85
N GLU A 65 9.90 -4.88 3.71
CA GLU A 65 9.26 -5.98 4.41
C GLU A 65 10.35 -6.73 5.17
N PRO A 66 10.41 -6.59 6.51
CA PRO A 66 11.40 -7.30 7.30
C PRO A 66 11.34 -8.82 7.06
N PRO A 67 12.48 -9.52 7.06
CA PRO A 67 13.82 -9.02 7.41
C PRO A 67 14.64 -8.47 6.22
N ASN A 68 14.33 -8.86 4.99
CA ASN A 68 15.18 -8.62 3.82
C ASN A 68 14.39 -8.59 2.49
N HIS A 69 13.10 -8.26 2.55
CA HIS A 69 12.23 -8.23 1.38
C HIS A 69 11.83 -6.79 1.01
N CYS A 70 11.49 -6.61 -0.26
CA CYS A 70 10.92 -5.36 -0.78
C CYS A 70 9.72 -5.69 -1.66
N LYS A 71 8.68 -4.84 -1.58
CA LYS A 71 7.48 -4.94 -2.42
C LYS A 71 7.74 -4.65 -3.90
N VAL A 72 8.77 -3.85 -4.19
CA VAL A 72 9.03 -3.28 -5.51
C VAL A 72 10.34 -3.80 -6.13
N VAL A 73 11.39 -3.93 -5.32
CA VAL A 73 12.73 -4.34 -5.77
C VAL A 73 12.94 -5.81 -5.47
N GLN A 74 13.73 -6.46 -6.31
CA GLN A 74 14.02 -7.86 -6.11
C GLN A 74 14.68 -8.14 -4.75
N SER A 75 14.22 -9.17 -4.06
CA SER A 75 14.80 -9.67 -2.81
C SER A 75 15.98 -10.61 -3.10
N PRO A 76 16.98 -10.71 -2.21
CA PRO A 76 17.07 -10.06 -0.91
C PRO A 76 17.62 -8.64 -0.95
N ILE A 77 17.23 -7.83 0.02
CA ILE A 77 17.80 -6.51 0.33
C ILE A 77 18.25 -6.43 1.80
N THR A 78 19.06 -5.43 2.15
CA THR A 78 19.50 -5.20 3.53
C THR A 78 18.67 -4.08 4.18
N PRO A 79 18.42 -4.11 5.50
CA PRO A 79 17.76 -3.01 6.21
C PRO A 79 18.48 -1.66 6.02
N HIS A 80 19.80 -1.68 5.89
CA HIS A 80 20.64 -0.51 5.62
C HIS A 80 20.78 -0.17 4.13
N GLY A 81 20.17 -0.93 3.22
CA GLY A 81 20.24 -0.67 1.79
C GLY A 81 19.41 0.54 1.37
N TRP A 82 19.52 0.93 0.11
CA TRP A 82 18.74 2.01 -0.49
C TRP A 82 18.52 1.74 -1.99
N CYS A 83 17.43 2.27 -2.55
CA CYS A 83 17.19 2.26 -4.00
C CYS A 83 16.47 3.56 -4.41
N GLN A 84 16.45 3.85 -5.71
CA GLN A 84 15.83 5.08 -6.24
C GLN A 84 14.32 5.19 -5.99
N TYR A 85 13.64 4.10 -5.64
CA TYR A 85 12.20 4.05 -5.32
C TYR A 85 11.92 4.20 -3.82
N PHE A 86 12.88 4.70 -3.05
CA PHE A 86 12.71 4.96 -1.63
C PHE A 86 11.49 5.86 -1.36
N ALA A 87 10.66 5.44 -0.42
CA ALA A 87 9.54 6.21 0.08
C ALA A 87 9.54 6.12 1.61
N ALA A 88 9.79 7.24 2.29
CA ALA A 88 9.85 7.28 3.74
C ALA A 88 8.51 6.90 4.38
N ARG A 89 8.56 6.14 5.48
CA ARG A 89 7.39 5.97 6.37
C ARG A 89 7.05 7.31 7.03
N GLU A 90 5.79 7.47 7.44
CA GLU A 90 5.40 8.59 8.29
C GLU A 90 6.25 8.58 9.57
N ASN A 91 6.85 9.73 9.90
CA ASN A 91 7.76 9.91 11.04
C ASN A 91 9.06 9.08 10.96
N ALA A 92 9.53 8.76 9.75
CA ALA A 92 10.85 8.20 9.54
C ALA A 92 11.96 9.20 9.93
N HIS A 93 12.80 8.82 10.90
CA HIS A 93 14.00 9.54 11.34
C HIS A 93 15.22 8.61 11.30
#